data_AF-A0A2H2Z2T5-F1
#
_entry.id   AF-A0A2H2Z2T5-F1
#
_cell.length_a   1.000
_cell.length_b   1.000
_cell.length_c   1.000
_cell.angle_alpha   90.00
_cell.angle_beta   90.00
_cell.angle_gamma   90.00
#
_symmetry.space_group_name_H-M   'P 1'
#
loop_
_entity.id
_entity.type
_entity.pdbx_description
1 polymer ?
#
loop_
_entity_poly.entity_id
_entity_poly.type
_entity_poly.pdbx_seq_one_letter_code
_entity_poly.pdbx_strand_id
1 'polypeptide(L)'
;MRRLFSNPGIVAQSHVDSLDETWGDRLVGTTLIKLGIYLDERYSHYFNGEPPAMARVQGDRFCSPIVSLHGIRKPGAMEAVGQALSDRQQPVLWANLWQLFAASSLDDAAREPVRQMRDHVGPAGEDTTTWQGIASAEACRSKCQGSRSCLAWTFDTKTRACRTSPWMVIGDGSGAETEEESGLDWQTVESLMRHCGRASTYEYE
;
A
#
# COMPACT_ATOMS: atom_id res chain seq x y z
N MET A 1 -6.89 -19.37 -1.15
CA MET A 1 -5.55 -19.98 -1.09
C MET A 1 -5.53 -21.47 -0.76
N ARG A 2 -6.14 -21.96 0.34
CA ARG A 2 -6.15 -23.42 0.65
C ARG A 2 -6.62 -24.29 -0.52
N ARG A 3 -7.72 -23.91 -1.19
CA ARG A 3 -8.23 -24.59 -2.39
C ARG A 3 -7.23 -24.65 -3.55
N LEU A 4 -6.39 -23.61 -3.74
CA LEU A 4 -5.36 -23.61 -4.79
C LEU A 4 -4.30 -24.67 -4.50
N PHE A 5 -3.73 -24.66 -3.30
CA PHE A 5 -2.68 -25.60 -2.92
C PHE A 5 -3.16 -27.05 -2.76
N SER A 6 -4.48 -27.28 -2.60
CA SER A 6 -5.08 -28.62 -2.69
C SER A 6 -5.18 -29.15 -4.12
N ASN A 7 -4.87 -28.36 -5.15
CA ASN A 7 -4.92 -28.75 -6.56
C ASN A 7 -3.51 -28.67 -7.19
N PRO A 8 -2.63 -29.66 -6.93
CA PRO A 8 -1.22 -29.59 -7.32
C PRO A 8 -1.00 -29.48 -8.83
N GLY A 9 -1.89 -30.05 -9.65
CA GLY A 9 -1.81 -29.93 -11.11
C GLY A 9 -2.01 -28.49 -11.61
N ILE A 10 -2.94 -27.73 -11.00
CA ILE A 10 -3.16 -26.33 -11.33
C ILE A 10 -1.97 -25.48 -10.87
N VAL A 11 -1.42 -25.75 -9.68
CA VAL A 11 -0.23 -25.06 -9.16
C VAL A 11 0.98 -25.31 -10.07
N ALA A 12 1.25 -26.56 -10.44
CA ALA A 12 2.34 -26.91 -11.33
C ALA A 12 2.20 -26.22 -12.70
N GLN A 13 0.99 -26.20 -13.27
CA GLN A 13 0.74 -25.49 -14.53
C GLN A 13 0.95 -23.98 -14.37
N SER A 14 0.50 -23.38 -13.26
CA SER A 14 0.72 -21.95 -12.98
C SER A 14 2.21 -21.61 -12.92
N HIS A 15 3.05 -22.48 -12.33
CA HIS A 15 4.50 -22.29 -12.36
C HIS A 15 5.10 -22.36 -13.77
N VAL A 16 4.62 -23.28 -14.61
CA VAL A 16 5.03 -23.33 -16.03
C VAL A 16 4.58 -22.06 -16.76
N ASP A 17 3.31 -21.69 -16.63
CA ASP A 17 2.74 -20.49 -17.26
C ASP A 17 3.49 -19.21 -16.83
N SER A 18 4.03 -19.18 -15.60
CA SER A 18 4.78 -18.03 -15.08
C SER A 18 6.11 -17.75 -15.78
N LEU A 19 6.63 -18.71 -16.54
CA LEU A 19 7.90 -18.54 -17.28
C LEU A 19 7.74 -17.60 -18.49
N ASP A 20 6.53 -17.55 -19.07
CA ASP A 20 6.23 -16.77 -20.28
C ASP A 20 5.19 -15.66 -20.04
N GLU A 21 4.48 -15.67 -18.91
CA GLU A 21 3.49 -14.65 -18.58
C GLU A 21 4.14 -13.37 -18.04
N THR A 22 3.99 -12.30 -18.79
CA THR A 22 4.52 -10.96 -18.46
C THR A 22 3.76 -10.30 -17.31
N TRP A 23 2.49 -10.66 -17.12
CA TRP A 23 1.56 -9.98 -16.21
C TRP A 23 1.21 -10.90 -15.03
N GLY A 24 1.88 -10.72 -13.90
CA GLY A 24 1.71 -11.60 -12.73
C GLY A 24 0.28 -11.61 -12.16
N ASP A 25 -0.45 -10.50 -12.27
CA ASP A 25 -1.88 -10.41 -11.90
C ASP A 25 -2.76 -11.25 -12.83
N ARG A 26 -2.49 -11.23 -14.14
CA ARG A 26 -3.14 -12.12 -15.12
C ARG A 26 -2.85 -13.58 -14.83
N LEU A 27 -1.61 -13.93 -14.46
CA LEU A 27 -1.25 -15.29 -14.05
C LEU A 27 -2.08 -15.75 -12.85
N VAL A 28 -2.14 -14.93 -11.78
CA VAL A 28 -2.94 -15.22 -10.60
C VAL A 28 -4.41 -15.35 -10.97
N GLY A 29 -4.93 -14.42 -11.76
CA GLY A 29 -6.33 -14.40 -12.13
C GLY A 29 -6.77 -15.62 -12.94
N THR A 30 -6.01 -15.97 -13.98
CA THR A 30 -6.30 -17.16 -14.79
C THR A 30 -6.17 -18.45 -13.98
N THR A 31 -5.23 -18.50 -13.03
CA THR A 31 -5.09 -19.64 -12.10
C THR A 31 -6.30 -19.77 -11.18
N LEU A 32 -6.87 -18.66 -10.69
CA LEU A 32 -8.10 -18.66 -9.89
C LEU A 32 -9.32 -19.09 -10.71
N ILE A 33 -9.43 -18.66 -11.97
CA ILE A 33 -10.49 -19.10 -12.89
C ILE A 33 -10.43 -20.61 -13.12
N LYS A 34 -9.24 -21.20 -13.26
CA LYS A 34 -9.05 -22.67 -13.37
C LYS A 34 -9.59 -23.43 -12.14
N LEU A 35 -9.71 -22.77 -10.98
CA LEU A 35 -10.33 -23.31 -9.76
C LEU A 35 -11.84 -23.06 -9.66
N GLY A 36 -12.46 -22.49 -10.70
CA GLY A 36 -13.86 -22.07 -10.70
C GLY A 36 -14.13 -20.80 -9.89
N ILE A 37 -13.10 -20.03 -9.54
CA ILE A 37 -13.26 -18.74 -8.87
C ILE A 37 -13.42 -17.67 -9.95
N TYR A 38 -14.62 -17.13 -10.07
CA TYR A 38 -14.89 -16.04 -10.99
C TYR A 38 -14.34 -14.72 -10.42
N LEU A 39 -13.61 -13.99 -11.26
CA LEU A 39 -13.10 -12.66 -10.93
C LEU A 39 -14.10 -11.62 -11.39
N ASP A 40 -14.64 -10.92 -10.41
CA ASP A 40 -15.55 -9.80 -10.59
C ASP A 40 -14.78 -8.50 -10.31
N GLU A 41 -15.10 -7.41 -11.00
CA GLU A 41 -14.47 -6.09 -10.80
C GLU A 41 -14.56 -5.60 -9.36
N ARG A 42 -15.58 -6.05 -8.62
CA ARG A 42 -15.75 -5.79 -7.17
C ARG A 42 -14.61 -6.33 -6.31
N TYR A 43 -13.71 -7.15 -6.85
CA TYR A 43 -12.53 -7.66 -6.15
C TYR A 43 -11.23 -6.92 -6.50
N SER A 44 -11.29 -5.91 -7.37
CA SER A 44 -10.12 -5.14 -7.82
C SER A 44 -9.36 -4.48 -6.67
N HIS A 45 -10.05 -4.13 -5.57
CA HIS A 45 -9.43 -3.54 -4.38
C HIS A 45 -8.48 -4.47 -3.62
N TYR A 46 -8.49 -5.78 -3.91
CA TYR A 46 -7.51 -6.73 -3.36
C TYR A 46 -6.20 -6.79 -4.16
N PHE A 47 -6.19 -6.26 -5.39
CA PHE A 47 -5.04 -6.30 -6.27
C PHE A 47 -4.27 -4.97 -6.22
N ASN A 48 -2.95 -5.07 -6.27
CA ASN A 48 -2.05 -3.93 -6.31
C ASN A 48 -1.16 -4.01 -7.56
N GLY A 49 -1.08 -2.89 -8.28
CA GLY A 49 -0.25 -2.72 -9.48
C GLY A 49 1.14 -2.15 -9.21
N GLU A 50 1.44 -1.80 -7.96
CA GLU A 50 2.66 -1.11 -7.56
C GLU A 50 3.59 -1.99 -6.69
N PRO A 51 4.90 -1.68 -6.59
CA PRO A 51 5.76 -2.29 -5.59
C PRO A 51 5.34 -1.88 -4.17
N PRO A 52 5.70 -2.64 -3.11
CA PRO A 52 5.28 -2.35 -1.74
C PRO A 52 5.51 -0.90 -1.29
N ALA A 53 6.63 -0.30 -1.68
CA ALA A 53 6.97 1.08 -1.32
C ALA A 53 5.98 2.12 -1.90
N MET A 54 5.37 1.82 -3.05
CA MET A 54 4.48 2.72 -3.80
C MET A 54 3.01 2.28 -3.75
N ALA A 55 2.70 1.19 -3.06
CA ALA A 55 1.35 0.68 -2.91
C ALA A 55 0.46 1.69 -2.19
N ARG A 56 -0.57 2.20 -2.89
CA ARG A 56 -1.50 3.21 -2.36
C ARG A 56 -2.50 2.58 -1.40
N VAL A 57 -2.22 2.65 -0.10
CA VAL A 57 -3.15 2.20 0.95
C VAL A 57 -4.25 3.24 1.11
N GLN A 58 -5.50 2.86 0.81
CA GLN A 58 -6.69 3.72 0.92
C GLN A 58 -7.56 3.28 2.11
N GLY A 59 -8.42 4.18 2.60
CA GLY A 59 -9.29 3.91 3.75
C GLY A 59 -10.31 2.79 3.51
N ASP A 60 -10.85 2.69 2.30
CA ASP A 60 -11.85 1.70 1.88
C ASP A 60 -11.32 0.26 1.83
N ARG A 61 -10.02 0.09 1.58
CA ARG A 61 -9.34 -1.20 1.52
C ARG A 61 -8.36 -1.43 2.66
N PHE A 62 -8.26 -0.51 3.60
CA PHE A 62 -7.29 -0.57 4.70
C PHE A 62 -7.33 -1.91 5.46
N CYS A 63 -8.54 -2.43 5.70
CA CYS A 63 -8.79 -3.71 6.37
C CYS A 63 -8.94 -4.91 5.43
N SER A 64 -8.82 -4.70 4.11
CA SER A 64 -9.01 -5.75 3.11
C SER A 64 -7.71 -6.52 2.88
N PRO A 65 -7.78 -7.81 2.51
CA PRO A 65 -6.61 -8.56 2.07
C PRO A 65 -5.93 -7.95 0.84
N ILE A 66 -4.62 -8.13 0.72
CA ILE A 66 -3.88 -7.89 -0.52
C ILE A 66 -3.48 -9.24 -1.13
N VAL A 67 -3.73 -9.39 -2.43
CA VAL A 67 -3.55 -10.65 -3.19
C VAL A 67 -2.37 -10.59 -4.14
N SER A 68 -2.01 -9.40 -4.63
CA SER A 68 -0.88 -9.22 -5.54
C SER A 68 0.01 -8.06 -5.11
N LEU A 69 1.29 -8.16 -5.44
CA LEU A 69 2.25 -7.06 -5.45
C LEU A 69 2.92 -7.09 -6.83
N HIS A 70 3.10 -5.93 -7.44
CA HIS A 70 3.64 -5.85 -8.79
C HIS A 70 4.89 -4.96 -8.79
N GLY A 71 5.61 -4.88 -9.91
CA GLY A 71 6.81 -4.02 -9.99
C GLY A 71 8.00 -4.44 -9.12
N ILE A 72 8.02 -5.69 -8.63
CA ILE A 72 9.13 -6.26 -7.84
C ILE A 72 10.27 -6.67 -8.79
N ARG A 73 10.96 -5.66 -9.36
CA ARG A 73 11.93 -5.85 -10.46
C ARG A 73 13.40 -5.83 -10.01
N LYS A 74 13.69 -5.35 -8.80
CA LYS A 74 15.06 -5.24 -8.31
C LYS A 74 15.62 -6.63 -7.95
N PRO A 75 16.89 -6.94 -8.27
CA PRO A 75 17.53 -8.17 -7.79
C PRO A 75 17.35 -8.34 -6.28
N GLY A 76 16.98 -9.54 -5.84
CA GLY A 76 16.73 -9.85 -4.41
C GLY A 76 15.39 -9.35 -3.85
N ALA A 77 14.62 -8.52 -4.57
CA ALA A 77 13.37 -7.97 -4.02
C ALA A 77 12.26 -9.03 -3.88
N MET A 78 12.19 -10.00 -4.80
CA MET A 78 11.25 -11.13 -4.66
C MET A 78 11.59 -12.01 -3.46
N GLU A 79 12.87 -12.23 -3.19
CA GLU A 79 13.33 -12.98 -2.02
C GLU A 79 12.99 -12.22 -0.73
N ALA A 80 13.26 -10.92 -0.67
CA ALA A 80 12.92 -10.09 0.48
C ALA A 80 11.41 -10.07 0.76
N VAL A 81 10.57 -10.00 -0.29
CA VAL A 81 9.11 -10.14 -0.15
C VAL A 81 8.74 -11.53 0.36
N GLY A 82 9.35 -12.60 -0.16
CA GLY A 82 9.14 -13.96 0.31
C GLY A 82 9.48 -14.13 1.81
N GLN A 83 10.61 -13.56 2.25
CA GLN A 83 11.04 -13.58 3.65
C GLN A 83 10.08 -12.77 4.55
N ALA A 84 9.63 -11.59 4.12
CA ALA A 84 8.67 -10.79 4.89
C ALA A 84 7.31 -11.51 5.08
N LEU A 85 6.97 -12.43 4.17
CA LEU A 85 5.69 -13.13 4.15
C LEU A 85 5.73 -14.56 4.71
N SER A 86 6.92 -15.14 4.95
CA SER A 86 7.10 -16.58 5.19
C SER A 86 6.32 -17.12 6.40
N ASP A 87 6.22 -16.32 7.46
CA ASP A 87 5.69 -16.77 8.75
C ASP A 87 4.20 -16.46 8.93
N ARG A 88 3.54 -15.97 7.88
CA ARG A 88 2.16 -15.52 7.96
C ARG A 88 1.18 -16.65 7.72
N GLN A 89 0.35 -16.91 8.74
CA GLN A 89 -0.75 -17.87 8.65
C GLN A 89 -2.08 -17.24 8.24
N GLN A 90 -2.18 -15.92 8.34
CA GLN A 90 -3.37 -15.14 7.99
C GLN A 90 -3.13 -14.30 6.74
N PRO A 91 -4.18 -13.95 5.97
CA PRO A 91 -4.07 -13.04 4.85
C PRO A 91 -3.37 -11.73 5.26
N VAL A 92 -2.50 -11.22 4.40
CA VAL A 92 -1.89 -9.91 4.56
C VAL A 92 -2.94 -8.87 4.23
N LEU A 93 -3.13 -7.88 5.10
CA LEU A 93 -4.01 -6.73 4.84
C LEU A 93 -3.22 -5.57 4.23
N TRP A 94 -3.91 -4.64 3.56
CA TRP A 94 -3.29 -3.41 3.07
C TRP A 94 -2.55 -2.64 4.16
N ALA A 95 -3.13 -2.55 5.37
CA ALA A 95 -2.49 -1.93 6.53
C ALA A 95 -1.16 -2.59 6.93
N ASN A 96 -1.01 -3.90 6.69
CA ASN A 96 0.20 -4.62 7.08
C ASN A 96 1.39 -4.28 6.20
N LEU A 97 1.20 -3.71 5.00
CA LEU A 97 2.30 -3.34 4.11
C LEU A 97 3.32 -2.44 4.83
N TRP A 98 2.84 -1.51 5.65
CA TRP A 98 3.73 -0.66 6.43
C TRP A 98 4.60 -1.47 7.38
N GLN A 99 3.99 -2.32 8.21
CA GLN A 99 4.74 -3.15 9.18
C GLN A 99 5.71 -4.13 8.50
N LEU A 100 5.38 -4.59 7.30
CA LEU A 100 6.16 -5.57 6.56
C LEU A 100 7.33 -4.96 5.79
N PHE A 101 7.19 -3.72 5.30
CA PHE A 101 8.11 -3.15 4.32
C PHE A 101 8.66 -1.76 4.66
N ALA A 102 8.09 -1.06 5.65
CA ALA A 102 8.63 0.21 6.11
C ALA A 102 9.76 0.01 7.13
N ALA A 103 10.69 0.97 7.18
CA ALA A 103 11.75 0.98 8.19
C ALA A 103 11.28 1.50 9.56
N SER A 104 10.17 2.24 9.59
CA SER A 104 9.56 2.85 10.77
C SER A 104 8.16 2.27 11.00
N SER A 105 7.68 2.31 12.25
CA SER A 105 6.28 2.00 12.53
C SER A 105 5.35 3.10 11.99
N LEU A 106 4.05 2.80 11.83
CA LEU A 106 3.04 3.80 11.45
C LEU A 106 2.97 4.94 12.48
N ASP A 107 3.04 4.59 13.76
CA ASP A 107 3.03 5.55 14.88
C ASP A 107 4.24 6.50 14.80
N ASP A 108 5.43 5.99 14.49
CA ASP A 108 6.64 6.80 14.35
C ASP A 108 6.56 7.72 13.13
N ALA A 109 6.05 7.21 12.00
CA ALA A 109 5.82 7.98 10.79
C ALA A 109 4.82 9.13 10.99
N ALA A 110 3.85 8.94 11.87
CA ALA A 110 2.89 9.97 12.26
C ALA A 110 3.46 11.02 13.21
N ARG A 111 4.37 10.62 14.12
CA ARG A 111 4.93 11.51 15.15
C ARG A 111 6.14 12.32 14.67
N GLU A 112 6.93 11.77 13.77
CA GLU A 112 8.10 12.44 13.19
C GLU A 112 8.00 12.61 11.66
N PRO A 113 6.90 13.16 11.12
CA PRO A 113 6.61 13.16 9.68
C PRO A 113 7.78 13.78 8.88
N VAL A 114 8.26 14.92 9.33
CA VAL A 114 9.30 15.73 8.67
C VAL A 114 10.67 15.04 8.56
N ARG A 115 11.00 14.08 9.44
CA ARG A 115 12.37 13.53 9.53
C ARG A 115 12.62 12.31 8.66
N GLN A 116 11.58 11.72 8.08
CA GLN A 116 11.71 10.40 7.44
C GLN A 116 12.17 10.43 5.97
N MET A 117 12.38 11.63 5.38
CA MET A 117 12.89 11.84 4.01
C MET A 117 12.18 10.94 2.97
N ARG A 118 10.86 10.81 3.06
CA ARG A 118 10.03 9.95 2.22
C ARG A 118 8.80 10.70 1.77
N ASP A 119 8.39 10.51 0.52
CA ASP A 119 7.10 11.00 0.03
C ASP A 119 5.99 9.97 0.33
N HIS A 120 5.12 10.29 1.29
CA HIS A 120 3.97 9.46 1.67
C HIS A 120 2.73 9.67 0.78
N VAL A 121 2.75 10.66 -0.11
CA VAL A 121 1.71 10.85 -1.16
C VAL A 121 2.06 10.01 -2.40
N GLY A 122 3.35 9.96 -2.74
CA GLY A 122 3.85 9.34 -3.96
C GLY A 122 3.53 10.16 -5.23
N PRO A 123 3.72 9.58 -6.43
CA PRO A 123 3.49 10.27 -7.70
C PRO A 123 2.09 10.87 -7.78
N ALA A 124 2.02 12.13 -8.19
CA ALA A 124 0.77 12.84 -8.40
C ALA A 124 -0.12 12.06 -9.39
N GLY A 125 -1.39 11.89 -9.02
CA GLY A 125 -2.44 11.30 -9.86
C GLY A 125 -3.70 12.16 -9.83
N GLU A 126 -4.75 11.74 -10.55
CA GLU A 126 -6.01 12.49 -10.71
C GLU A 126 -6.66 12.88 -9.37
N ASP A 127 -6.52 12.05 -8.34
CA ASP A 127 -7.11 12.27 -7.01
C ASP A 127 -6.16 12.94 -6.00
N THR A 128 -4.98 13.41 -6.45
CA THR A 128 -4.08 14.21 -5.59
C THR A 128 -4.50 15.67 -5.64
N THR A 129 -4.68 16.29 -4.47
CA THR A 129 -4.92 17.74 -4.41
C THR A 129 -3.60 18.49 -4.23
N THR A 130 -3.38 19.54 -5.02
CA THR A 130 -2.18 20.38 -4.94
C THR A 130 -2.54 21.83 -4.64
N TRP A 131 -1.91 22.41 -3.61
CA TRP A 131 -1.96 23.85 -3.30
C TRP A 131 -0.59 24.47 -3.53
N GLN A 132 -0.59 25.71 -4.00
CA GLN A 132 0.64 26.48 -4.25
C GLN A 132 0.81 27.60 -3.22
N GLY A 133 2.05 28.06 -3.02
CA GLY A 133 2.36 29.17 -2.13
C GLY A 133 2.17 28.89 -0.64
N ILE A 134 2.11 27.61 -0.25
CA ILE A 134 1.95 27.20 1.15
C ILE A 134 3.16 27.64 1.96
N ALA A 135 2.91 28.13 3.18
CA ALA A 135 3.94 28.80 3.98
C ALA A 135 4.93 27.84 4.65
N SER A 136 4.50 26.62 4.95
CA SER A 136 5.28 25.63 5.68
C SER A 136 4.67 24.23 5.57
N ALA A 137 5.44 23.22 5.98
CA ALA A 137 4.95 21.85 6.14
C ALA A 137 3.77 21.75 7.11
N GLU A 138 3.78 22.47 8.23
CA GLU A 138 2.67 22.48 9.19
C GLU A 138 1.38 23.07 8.58
N ALA A 139 1.51 24.08 7.70
CA ALA A 139 0.37 24.59 6.95
C ALA A 139 -0.15 23.57 5.93
N CYS A 140 0.73 22.77 5.31
CA CYS A 140 0.34 21.67 4.42
C CYS A 140 -0.36 20.55 5.20
N ARG A 141 0.19 20.13 6.34
CA ARG A 141 -0.45 19.19 7.27
C ARG A 141 -1.85 19.65 7.67
N SER A 142 -2.01 20.92 8.02
CA SER A 142 -3.31 21.50 8.36
C SER A 142 -4.32 21.41 7.21
N LYS A 143 -3.88 21.53 5.95
CA LYS A 143 -4.75 21.31 4.77
C LYS A 143 -5.24 19.86 4.70
N CYS A 144 -4.34 18.90 4.94
CA CYS A 144 -4.70 17.49 4.98
C CYS A 144 -5.72 17.19 6.09
N GLN A 145 -5.46 17.64 7.32
CA GLN A 145 -6.35 17.45 8.47
C GLN A 145 -7.74 18.09 8.29
N GLY A 146 -7.84 19.13 7.46
CA GLY A 146 -9.12 19.73 7.09
C GLY A 146 -10.01 18.87 6.18
N SER A 147 -9.46 17.81 5.59
CA SER A 147 -10.17 16.88 4.71
C SER A 147 -10.32 15.50 5.36
N ARG A 148 -11.56 15.03 5.50
CA ARG A 148 -11.86 13.72 6.11
C ARG A 148 -11.31 12.52 5.36
N SER A 149 -11.02 12.68 4.07
CA SER A 149 -10.47 11.61 3.26
C SER A 149 -8.94 11.62 3.20
N CYS A 150 -8.27 12.68 3.67
CA CYS A 150 -6.82 12.78 3.55
C CYS A 150 -6.12 11.77 4.45
N LEU A 151 -5.17 11.01 3.88
CA LEU A 151 -4.33 10.09 4.64
C LEU A 151 -2.86 10.50 4.65
N ALA A 152 -2.40 11.23 3.63
CA ALA A 152 -1.01 11.67 3.53
C ALA A 152 -0.88 13.05 2.88
N TRP A 153 0.23 13.72 3.20
CA TRP A 153 0.59 15.03 2.67
C TRP A 153 2.09 15.13 2.43
N THR A 154 2.49 15.94 1.45
CA THR A 154 3.90 16.22 1.11
C THR A 154 4.03 17.69 0.74
N PHE A 155 4.97 18.38 1.37
CA PHE A 155 5.28 19.79 1.17
C PHE A 155 6.67 19.94 0.55
N ASP A 156 6.73 20.51 -0.65
CA ASP A 156 7.97 20.90 -1.30
C ASP A 156 8.41 22.28 -0.79
N THR A 157 9.55 22.31 -0.12
CA THR A 157 10.11 23.51 0.51
C THR A 157 10.63 24.54 -0.50
N LYS A 158 10.98 24.12 -1.73
CA LYS A 158 11.42 25.02 -2.82
C LYS A 158 10.25 25.66 -3.52
N THR A 159 9.33 24.85 -4.04
CA THR A 159 8.22 25.33 -4.86
C THR A 159 7.07 25.86 -4.00
N ARG A 160 7.09 25.56 -2.69
CA ARG A 160 6.01 25.85 -1.75
C ARG A 160 4.70 25.18 -2.16
N ALA A 161 4.81 24.05 -2.87
CA ALA A 161 3.70 23.22 -3.25
C ALA A 161 3.36 22.24 -2.12
N CYS A 162 2.08 22.12 -1.78
CA CYS A 162 1.57 21.11 -0.87
C CYS A 162 0.72 20.13 -1.67
N ARG A 163 1.04 18.84 -1.59
CA ARG A 163 0.28 17.74 -2.16
C ARG A 163 -0.41 16.97 -1.04
N THR A 164 -1.65 16.54 -1.25
CA THR A 164 -2.35 15.62 -0.34
C THR A 164 -3.07 14.54 -1.11
N SER A 165 -3.23 13.37 -0.50
CA SER A 165 -3.92 12.23 -1.10
C SER A 165 -4.89 11.54 -0.15
N PRO A 166 -5.93 10.87 -0.69
CA PRO A 166 -6.81 9.98 0.07
C PRO A 166 -6.21 8.58 0.30
N TRP A 167 -4.94 8.40 -0.05
CA TRP A 167 -4.13 7.23 0.26
C TRP A 167 -2.85 7.64 0.97
N MET A 168 -2.16 6.65 1.52
CA MET A 168 -0.76 6.75 1.94
C MET A 168 0.08 5.71 1.20
N VAL A 169 1.34 6.06 0.94
CA VAL A 169 2.39 5.11 0.51
C VAL A 169 3.51 5.09 1.55
N ILE A 170 4.28 4.01 1.58
CA ILE A 170 5.47 3.92 2.44
C ILE A 170 6.54 4.92 1.99
N GLY A 171 6.63 5.15 0.68
CA GLY A 171 7.63 6.00 0.04
C GLY A 171 8.93 5.24 -0.21
N ASP A 172 9.60 5.54 -1.32
CA ASP A 172 10.91 4.98 -1.60
C ASP A 172 11.95 5.66 -0.70
N GLY A 173 12.70 4.85 0.04
CA GLY A 173 13.74 5.35 0.94
C GLY A 173 15.02 5.68 0.18
N SER A 174 14.92 6.34 -0.98
CA SER A 174 16.04 6.55 -1.90
C SER A 174 17.17 7.39 -1.30
N GLY A 175 17.02 7.92 -0.08
CA GLY A 175 18.11 8.45 0.73
C GLY A 175 18.77 9.69 0.15
N ALA A 176 18.24 10.22 -0.95
CA ALA A 176 18.55 11.55 -1.41
C ALA A 176 17.89 12.53 -0.43
N GLU A 177 18.64 13.57 -0.05
CA GLU A 177 18.05 14.74 0.61
C GLU A 177 16.94 15.27 -0.30
N THR A 178 15.70 14.94 0.03
CA THR A 178 14.54 15.49 -0.64
C THR A 178 14.24 16.84 0.01
N GLU A 179 13.99 17.85 -0.80
CA GLU A 179 13.53 19.16 -0.35
C GLU A 179 12.03 19.13 0.00
N GLU A 180 11.57 17.95 0.41
CA GLU A 180 10.19 17.63 0.69
C GLU A 180 10.05 17.18 2.15
N GLU A 181 9.06 17.74 2.83
CA GLU A 181 8.60 17.28 4.13
C GLU A 181 7.27 16.56 3.94
N SER A 182 7.11 15.36 4.46
CA SER A 182 5.91 14.55 4.24
C SER A 182 5.37 14.00 5.54
N GLY A 183 4.11 13.58 5.58
CA GLY A 183 3.52 12.98 6.76
C GLY A 183 2.18 12.32 6.50
N LEU A 184 1.72 11.63 7.53
CA LEU A 184 0.38 11.02 7.56
C LEU A 184 -0.59 11.89 8.37
N ASP A 185 -1.87 11.82 8.03
CA ASP A 185 -2.92 12.27 8.96
C ASP A 185 -3.18 11.20 10.01
N TRP A 186 -2.45 11.28 11.12
CA TRP A 186 -2.50 10.28 12.18
C TRP A 186 -3.90 10.06 12.74
N GLN A 187 -4.71 11.11 12.87
CA GLN A 187 -6.04 10.98 13.43
C GLN A 187 -6.92 10.04 12.58
N THR A 188 -6.85 10.20 11.26
CA THR A 188 -7.59 9.36 10.32
C THR A 188 -6.98 7.95 10.23
N VAL A 189 -5.66 7.83 10.15
CA VAL A 189 -4.96 6.53 10.09
C VAL A 189 -5.19 5.69 11.36
N GLU A 190 -5.08 6.28 12.55
CA GLU A 190 -5.34 5.61 13.83
C GLU A 190 -6.81 5.15 13.92
N SER A 191 -7.75 5.97 13.41
CA SER A 191 -9.16 5.58 13.34
C SER A 191 -9.36 4.34 12.46
N LEU A 192 -8.72 4.28 11.29
CA LEU A 192 -8.75 3.11 10.40
C LEU A 192 -8.14 1.87 11.05
N MET A 193 -6.98 2.00 11.71
CA MET A 193 -6.33 0.90 12.42
C MET A 193 -7.23 0.31 13.51
N ARG A 194 -7.87 1.17 14.32
CA ARG A 194 -8.82 0.72 15.35
C ARG A 194 -10.06 0.06 14.76
N HIS A 195 -10.50 0.51 13.58
CA HIS A 195 -11.65 -0.10 12.90
C HIS A 195 -11.34 -1.53 12.45
N CYS A 196 -10.16 -1.78 11.86
CA CYS A 196 -9.77 -3.13 11.43
C CYS A 196 -9.63 -4.12 12.58
N GLY A 197 -9.11 -3.67 13.73
CA GLY A 197 -9.04 -4.49 14.95
C GLY A 197 -10.41 -4.91 15.49
N ARG A 198 -11.47 -4.14 15.19
CA ARG A 198 -12.86 -4.49 15.50
C ARG A 198 -13.54 -5.33 14.42
N ALA A 199 -13.18 -5.16 13.15
CA ALA A 199 -13.72 -5.99 12.07
C ALA A 199 -13.32 -7.47 12.21
N SER A 200 -12.14 -7.75 12.78
CA SER A 200 -11.67 -9.11 13.07
C SER A 200 -12.55 -9.91 14.05
N THR A 201 -13.47 -9.28 14.79
CA THR A 201 -14.36 -9.99 15.73
C THR A 201 -15.74 -10.33 15.15
N TYR A 202 -16.05 -9.91 13.93
CA TYR A 202 -17.39 -10.10 13.33
C TYR A 202 -17.43 -11.01 12.08
N GLU A 203 -16.32 -11.64 11.68
CA GLU A 203 -16.28 -12.57 10.54
C GLU A 203 -16.09 -14.05 10.93
N TYR A 204 -16.35 -14.42 12.20
CA TYR A 204 -16.28 -15.80 12.66
C TYR A 204 -17.48 -16.19 13.56
N GLU A 205 -18.70 -15.94 13.09
CA GLU A 205 -19.91 -16.66 13.54
C GLU A 205 -20.57 -17.38 12.36
#